data_AF-A0A7Y5DVV1-F1
#
_entry.id   AF-A0A7Y5DVV1-F1
#
_cell.length_a   1.000
_cell.length_b   1.000
_cell.length_c   1.000
_cell.angle_alpha   90.00
_cell.angle_beta   90.00
_cell.angle_gamma   90.00
#
_symmetry.space_group_name_H-M   'P 1'
#
loop_
_entity.id
_entity.type
_entity.pdbx_description
1 polymer ?
#
loop_
_entity_poly.entity_id
_entity_poly.type
_entity_poly.pdbx_seq_one_letter_code
_entity_poly.pdbx_strand_id
1 'polypeptide(L)'
;MTHASEKGRREPEKDESSAAQDGGEKKERVLHTRVPAVLERELKRFADNLRVPVSNLVRTILEDAVKAADVAGEGMENRLKRAAQALEEKREKMNERLERSLAQAALREAIAFQAVRLTRETACGRCAEKMPRGTEAHLAVMPTMDAPRLFVCSACVPQEDEEGETP
;
A
#
# COMPACT_ATOMS: atom_id res chain seq x y z
N MET A 1 46.07 -73.49 14.09
CA MET A 1 46.19 -73.82 12.65
C MET A 1 45.54 -72.65 11.91
N THR A 2 46.30 -71.65 11.45
CA THR A 2 47.04 -71.61 10.15
C THR A 2 46.06 -71.71 8.97
N HIS A 3 46.01 -70.82 7.98
CA HIS A 3 46.99 -69.89 7.36
C HIS A 3 46.35 -68.48 7.15
N ALA A 4 47.01 -67.32 7.26
CA ALA A 4 48.09 -66.67 6.49
C ALA A 4 47.64 -65.88 5.22
N SER A 5 48.11 -64.62 5.10
CA SER A 5 48.55 -63.83 3.91
C SER A 5 47.87 -63.99 2.51
N GLU A 6 47.65 -62.96 1.67
CA GLU A 6 47.96 -61.50 1.64
C GLU A 6 47.19 -60.82 0.43
N LYS A 7 47.52 -59.73 -0.33
CA LYS A 7 48.76 -58.92 -0.55
C LYS A 7 48.56 -57.49 -1.17
N GLY A 8 48.29 -56.45 -0.36
CA GLY A 8 48.38 -55.03 -0.78
C GLY A 8 47.14 -54.42 -1.47
N ARG A 9 47.17 -53.18 -2.00
CA ARG A 9 48.29 -52.23 -2.16
C ARG A 9 47.80 -50.76 -2.37
N ARG A 10 48.36 -49.81 -1.58
CA ARG A 10 48.43 -48.34 -1.78
C ARG A 10 47.14 -47.50 -1.96
N GLU A 11 47.02 -46.46 -1.14
CA GLU A 11 46.30 -45.21 -1.45
C GLU A 11 47.05 -44.42 -2.55
N PRO A 12 46.40 -43.43 -3.20
CA PRO A 12 46.60 -42.06 -2.70
C PRO A 12 45.30 -41.22 -2.66
N GLU A 13 45.35 -40.16 -1.86
CA GLU A 13 44.41 -39.03 -1.92
C GLU A 13 44.43 -38.35 -3.29
N LYS A 14 43.28 -37.83 -3.74
CA LYS A 14 43.19 -36.83 -4.81
C LYS A 14 42.00 -35.88 -4.67
N ASP A 15 42.33 -34.60 -4.68
CA ASP A 15 41.56 -33.51 -5.29
C ASP A 15 40.14 -33.22 -4.78
N GLU A 16 40.06 -32.39 -3.73
CA GLU A 16 39.03 -31.35 -3.64
C GLU A 16 39.22 -30.29 -4.75
N SER A 17 38.94 -30.62 -6.02
CA SER A 17 39.11 -29.66 -7.13
C SER A 17 38.07 -29.74 -8.26
N SER A 18 36.82 -30.12 -7.95
CA SER A 18 35.69 -29.98 -8.87
C SER A 18 34.43 -29.41 -8.23
N ALA A 19 34.48 -28.11 -7.90
CA ALA A 19 33.29 -27.25 -7.79
C ALA A 19 32.64 -27.01 -9.17
N ALA A 20 32.36 -28.10 -9.90
CA ALA A 20 31.66 -28.08 -11.16
C ALA A 20 30.16 -27.93 -10.90
N GLN A 21 29.52 -27.02 -11.63
CA GLN A 21 28.11 -26.70 -11.47
C GLN A 21 27.24 -27.78 -12.12
N ASP A 22 27.04 -28.91 -11.42
CA ASP A 22 25.91 -29.78 -11.72
C ASP A 22 24.62 -29.06 -11.30
N GLY A 23 24.15 -28.17 -12.18
CA GLY A 23 22.83 -27.55 -12.12
C GLY A 23 21.74 -28.56 -12.44
N GLY A 24 21.76 -29.70 -11.72
CA GLY A 24 21.15 -30.95 -12.11
C GLY A 24 19.70 -30.77 -12.51
N GLU A 25 19.40 -31.15 -13.75
CA GLU A 25 18.07 -31.06 -14.35
C GLU A 25 17.06 -31.71 -13.40
N LYS A 26 16.20 -30.89 -12.81
CA LYS A 26 15.28 -31.29 -11.73
C LYS A 26 14.19 -32.19 -12.32
N LYS A 27 14.52 -33.48 -12.45
CA LYS A 27 13.74 -34.55 -13.09
C LYS A 27 12.24 -34.33 -12.87
N GLU A 28 11.51 -34.15 -13.97
CA GLU A 28 10.11 -33.73 -13.95
C GLU A 28 9.29 -34.65 -13.03
N ARG A 29 8.76 -34.07 -11.95
CA ARG A 29 8.28 -34.85 -10.82
C ARG A 29 6.86 -35.33 -11.10
N VAL A 30 6.76 -36.48 -11.79
CA VAL A 30 5.49 -37.09 -12.22
C VAL A 30 4.52 -37.22 -11.03
N LEU A 31 3.44 -36.43 -11.07
CA LEU A 31 2.40 -36.43 -10.04
C LEU A 31 1.29 -37.41 -10.43
N HIS A 32 1.12 -38.48 -9.65
CA HIS A 32 0.01 -39.41 -9.80
C HIS A 32 -1.26 -38.88 -9.11
N THR A 33 -2.03 -38.06 -9.82
CA THR A 33 -3.36 -37.61 -9.39
C THR A 33 -4.42 -38.70 -9.63
N ARG A 34 -5.48 -38.72 -8.82
CA ARG A 34 -6.63 -39.61 -9.03
C ARG A 34 -7.66 -38.89 -9.90
N VAL A 35 -7.76 -39.30 -11.17
CA VAL A 35 -8.75 -38.75 -12.13
C VAL A 35 -9.95 -39.72 -12.22
N PRO A 36 -11.21 -39.24 -12.12
CA PRO A 36 -12.39 -40.08 -12.34
C PRO A 36 -12.42 -40.66 -13.77
N ALA A 37 -12.79 -41.94 -13.90
CA ALA A 37 -12.74 -42.66 -15.17
C ALA A 37 -13.64 -42.09 -16.30
N VAL A 38 -14.58 -41.19 -16.00
CA VAL A 38 -15.31 -40.41 -17.02
C VAL A 38 -14.38 -39.35 -17.63
N LEU A 39 -13.86 -38.45 -16.79
CA LEU A 39 -12.91 -37.40 -17.17
C LEU A 39 -11.65 -37.95 -17.85
N GLU A 40 -11.14 -39.11 -17.43
CA GLU A 40 -9.97 -39.74 -18.08
C GLU A 40 -10.24 -40.10 -19.55
N ARG A 41 -11.44 -40.61 -19.87
CA ARG A 41 -11.85 -40.94 -21.24
C ARG A 41 -12.10 -39.70 -22.08
N GLU A 42 -12.62 -38.64 -21.47
CA GLU A 42 -12.84 -37.34 -22.12
C GLU A 42 -11.51 -36.64 -22.44
N LEU A 43 -10.56 -36.62 -21.48
CA LEU A 43 -9.21 -36.09 -21.66
C LEU A 43 -8.43 -36.84 -22.75
N LYS A 44 -8.52 -38.18 -22.79
CA LYS A 44 -7.94 -38.99 -23.87
C LYS A 44 -8.53 -38.59 -25.22
N ARG A 45 -9.86 -38.61 -25.37
CA ARG A 45 -10.54 -38.24 -26.62
C ARG A 45 -10.22 -36.82 -27.09
N PHE A 46 -10.06 -35.87 -26.17
CA PHE A 46 -9.70 -34.49 -26.50
C PHE A 46 -8.23 -34.37 -26.94
N ALA A 47 -7.31 -35.09 -26.29
CA ALA A 47 -5.91 -35.18 -26.68
C ALA A 47 -5.73 -35.86 -28.06
N ASP A 48 -6.47 -36.94 -28.32
CA ASP A 48 -6.48 -37.68 -29.59
C ASP A 48 -6.94 -36.78 -30.75
N ASN A 49 -8.03 -36.03 -30.55
CA ASN A 49 -8.55 -35.05 -31.53
C ASN A 49 -7.51 -33.96 -31.85
N LEU A 50 -6.76 -33.51 -30.83
CA LEU A 50 -5.70 -32.49 -30.97
C LEU A 50 -4.34 -33.08 -31.42
N ARG A 51 -4.23 -34.41 -31.52
CA ARG A 51 -3.00 -35.16 -31.85
C ARG A 51 -1.81 -34.85 -30.93
N VAL A 52 -2.06 -34.60 -29.64
CA VAL A 52 -1.03 -34.33 -28.62
C VAL A 52 -1.09 -35.39 -27.50
N PRO A 53 0.01 -35.66 -26.78
CA PRO A 53 -0.04 -36.49 -25.57
C PRO A 53 -0.95 -35.89 -24.50
N VAL A 54 -1.70 -36.74 -23.78
CA VAL A 54 -2.60 -36.32 -22.69
C VAL A 54 -1.85 -35.54 -21.59
N SER A 55 -0.60 -35.91 -21.30
CA SER A 55 0.26 -35.20 -20.35
C SER A 55 0.54 -33.75 -20.79
N ASN A 56 0.82 -33.53 -22.08
CA ASN A 56 1.05 -32.20 -22.63
C ASN A 56 -0.23 -31.35 -22.56
N LEU A 57 -1.38 -31.93 -22.97
CA LEU A 57 -2.68 -31.27 -22.86
C LEU A 57 -3.00 -30.83 -21.43
N VAL A 58 -2.88 -31.74 -20.45
CA VAL A 58 -3.15 -31.46 -19.03
C VAL A 58 -2.18 -30.40 -18.50
N ARG A 59 -0.91 -30.45 -18.89
CA ARG A 59 0.09 -29.44 -18.52
C ARG A 59 -0.27 -28.05 -19.06
N THR A 60 -0.60 -27.92 -20.35
CA THR A 60 -1.04 -26.62 -20.93
C THR A 60 -2.27 -26.08 -20.22
N ILE A 61 -3.31 -26.91 -20.00
CA ILE A 61 -4.54 -26.48 -19.31
C ILE A 61 -4.25 -25.99 -17.88
N LEU A 62 -3.38 -26.70 -17.13
CA LEU A 62 -3.02 -26.29 -15.77
C LEU A 62 -2.16 -25.02 -15.74
N GLU A 63 -1.17 -24.89 -16.64
CA GLU A 63 -0.37 -23.68 -16.78
C GLU A 63 -1.24 -22.46 -17.14
N ASP A 64 -2.20 -22.61 -18.05
CA ASP A 64 -3.08 -21.52 -18.48
C ASP A 64 -4.15 -21.17 -17.43
N ALA A 65 -4.66 -22.17 -16.68
CA ALA A 65 -5.55 -21.93 -15.55
C ALA A 65 -4.86 -21.17 -14.41
N VAL A 66 -3.58 -21.45 -14.14
CA VAL A 66 -2.77 -20.70 -13.15
C VAL A 66 -2.55 -19.26 -13.64
N LYS A 67 -2.07 -19.06 -14.88
CA LYS A 67 -1.89 -17.70 -15.46
C LYS A 67 -3.19 -16.87 -15.41
N ALA A 68 -4.33 -17.49 -15.69
CA ALA A 68 -5.63 -16.83 -15.63
C ALA A 68 -6.05 -16.45 -14.20
N ALA A 69 -5.73 -17.30 -13.21
CA ALA A 69 -5.97 -17.01 -11.80
C ALA A 69 -5.05 -15.88 -11.28
N ASP A 70 -3.77 -15.89 -11.65
CA ASP A 70 -2.80 -14.87 -11.26
C ASP A 70 -3.20 -13.48 -11.80
N VAL A 71 -3.50 -13.39 -13.10
CA VAL A 71 -3.96 -12.13 -13.75
C VAL A 71 -5.29 -11.64 -13.16
N ALA A 72 -6.20 -12.54 -12.78
CA ALA A 72 -7.43 -12.17 -12.08
C ALA A 72 -7.14 -11.66 -10.66
N GLY A 73 -6.20 -12.28 -9.94
CA GLY A 73 -5.75 -11.88 -8.61
C GLY A 73 -5.12 -10.49 -8.61
N GLU A 74 -4.09 -10.26 -9.44
CA GLU A 74 -3.47 -8.95 -9.62
C GLU A 74 -4.49 -7.88 -10.05
N GLY A 75 -5.40 -8.24 -10.96
CA GLY A 75 -6.49 -7.38 -11.41
C GLY A 75 -7.46 -6.96 -10.29
N MET A 76 -7.74 -7.86 -9.35
CA MET A 76 -8.55 -7.55 -8.15
C MET A 76 -7.75 -6.76 -7.12
N GLU A 77 -6.51 -7.14 -6.81
CA GLU A 77 -5.67 -6.46 -5.82
C GLU A 77 -5.41 -5.00 -6.21
N ASN A 78 -5.11 -4.73 -7.48
CA ASN A 78 -4.93 -3.37 -7.98
C ASN A 78 -6.23 -2.54 -7.93
N ARG A 79 -7.41 -3.15 -8.07
CA ARG A 79 -8.70 -2.47 -7.89
C ARG A 79 -8.97 -2.17 -6.41
N LEU A 80 -8.67 -3.11 -5.51
CA LEU A 80 -8.81 -2.92 -4.07
C LEU A 80 -7.87 -1.83 -3.54
N LYS A 81 -6.60 -1.82 -3.97
CA LYS A 81 -5.62 -0.75 -3.65
C LYS A 81 -6.13 0.63 -4.07
N ARG A 82 -6.61 0.78 -5.31
CA ARG A 82 -7.19 2.05 -5.79
C ARG A 82 -8.46 2.45 -5.05
N ALA A 83 -9.31 1.48 -4.68
CA ALA A 83 -10.51 1.75 -3.90
C ALA A 83 -10.18 2.22 -2.47
N ALA A 84 -9.17 1.64 -1.82
CA ALA A 84 -8.67 2.09 -0.52
C ALA A 84 -8.13 3.52 -0.58
N GLN A 85 -7.22 3.81 -1.52
CA GLN A 85 -6.67 5.16 -1.74
C GLN A 85 -7.78 6.20 -2.00
N ALA A 86 -8.77 5.87 -2.84
CA ALA A 86 -9.90 6.75 -3.14
C ALA A 86 -10.90 6.92 -1.97
N LEU A 87 -10.82 6.10 -0.92
CA LEU A 87 -11.54 6.28 0.35
C LEU A 87 -10.72 7.09 1.36
N GLU A 88 -9.41 6.87 1.41
CA GLU A 88 -8.47 7.64 2.26
C GLU A 88 -8.48 9.12 1.87
N GLU A 89 -8.32 9.44 0.58
CA GLU A 89 -8.45 10.82 0.06
C GLU A 89 -9.79 11.47 0.44
N LYS A 90 -10.89 10.71 0.39
CA LYS A 90 -12.23 11.23 0.72
C LYS A 90 -12.39 11.48 2.21
N ARG A 91 -11.78 10.65 3.05
CA ARG A 91 -11.77 10.83 4.51
C ARG A 91 -10.92 12.04 4.89
N GLU A 92 -9.75 12.22 4.28
CA GLU A 92 -8.90 13.41 4.46
C GLU A 92 -9.66 14.69 4.09
N LYS A 93 -10.21 14.76 2.88
CA LYS A 93 -11.02 15.90 2.38
C LYS A 93 -12.32 16.12 3.17
N MET A 94 -12.78 15.15 3.96
CA MET A 94 -13.89 15.28 4.89
C MET A 94 -13.43 15.84 6.24
N ASN A 95 -12.30 15.34 6.78
CA ASN A 95 -11.70 15.83 8.01
C ASN A 95 -11.28 17.31 7.88
N GLU A 96 -10.61 17.70 6.79
CA GLU A 96 -10.25 19.11 6.52
C GLU A 96 -11.46 20.06 6.60
N ARG A 97 -12.61 19.61 6.06
CA ARG A 97 -13.86 20.38 6.08
C ARG A 97 -14.46 20.45 7.49
N LEU A 98 -14.41 19.34 8.23
CA LEU A 98 -14.88 19.27 9.61
C LEU A 98 -14.03 20.16 10.52
N GLU A 99 -12.72 20.05 10.47
CA GLU A 99 -11.77 20.88 11.22
C GLU A 99 -11.97 22.38 10.93
N ARG A 100 -12.11 22.75 9.65
CA ARG A 100 -12.42 24.13 9.23
C ARG A 100 -13.77 24.60 9.78
N SER A 101 -14.80 23.74 9.79
CA SER A 101 -16.11 24.09 10.35
C SER A 101 -16.09 24.25 11.88
N LEU A 102 -15.31 23.43 12.59
CA LEU A 102 -15.12 23.51 14.03
C LEU A 102 -14.30 24.75 14.43
N ALA A 103 -13.25 25.07 13.68
CA ALA A 103 -12.50 26.32 13.84
C ALA A 103 -13.38 27.55 13.60
N GLN A 104 -14.22 27.54 12.54
CA GLN A 104 -15.19 28.61 12.28
C GLN A 104 -16.31 28.71 13.33
N ALA A 105 -16.69 27.60 13.97
CA ALA A 105 -17.64 27.62 15.09
C ALA A 105 -17.01 28.24 16.33
N ALA A 106 -15.84 27.75 16.75
CA ALA A 106 -15.10 28.29 17.90
C ALA A 106 -14.73 29.77 17.73
N LEU A 107 -14.41 30.24 16.52
CA LEU A 107 -14.17 31.67 16.27
C LEU A 107 -15.39 32.59 16.53
N ARG A 108 -16.62 32.05 16.64
CA ARG A 108 -17.81 32.82 17.06
C ARG A 108 -17.92 33.00 18.57
N GLU A 109 -17.19 32.20 19.33
CA GLU A 109 -17.09 32.28 20.80
C GLU A 109 -15.89 33.13 21.25
N ALA A 110 -15.06 33.62 20.31
CA ALA A 110 -13.95 34.52 20.59
C ALA A 110 -14.46 35.89 21.06
N ILE A 111 -13.95 36.36 22.21
CA ILE A 111 -14.33 37.63 22.84
C ILE A 111 -13.57 38.80 22.22
N ALA A 112 -12.31 38.60 21.87
CA ALA A 112 -11.42 39.63 21.35
C ALA A 112 -10.34 39.06 20.42
N PHE A 113 -9.63 39.94 19.73
CA PHE A 113 -8.54 39.61 18.82
C PHE A 113 -7.27 40.35 19.22
N GLN A 114 -6.17 39.62 19.47
CA GLN A 114 -4.87 40.19 19.82
C GLN A 114 -3.92 40.12 18.61
N ALA A 115 -3.41 41.26 18.16
CA ALA A 115 -2.37 41.31 17.12
C ALA A 115 -1.09 40.59 17.58
N VAL A 116 -0.57 39.70 16.73
CA VAL A 116 0.60 38.84 16.97
C VAL A 116 1.38 38.61 15.67
N ARG A 117 2.70 38.40 15.77
CA ARG A 117 3.52 38.05 14.61
C ARG A 117 3.89 36.57 14.60
N LEU A 118 3.56 35.87 13.53
CA LEU A 118 3.65 34.41 13.45
C LEU A 118 5.10 33.90 13.42
N THR A 119 5.41 32.90 14.25
CA THR A 119 6.73 32.25 14.31
C THR A 119 6.85 31.01 13.42
N ARG A 120 5.72 30.51 12.89
CA ARG A 120 5.58 29.35 11.99
C ARG A 120 4.55 29.68 10.92
N GLU A 121 4.51 28.90 9.83
CA GLU A 121 3.34 28.90 8.93
C GLU A 121 2.11 28.37 9.68
N THR A 122 0.96 29.02 9.50
CA THR A 122 -0.34 28.61 10.06
C THR A 122 -1.47 28.89 9.07
N ALA A 123 -2.66 28.35 9.29
CA ALA A 123 -3.86 28.68 8.50
C ALA A 123 -4.79 29.60 9.28
N CYS A 124 -5.44 30.56 8.61
CA CYS A 124 -6.46 31.42 9.21
C CYS A 124 -7.71 30.59 9.56
N GLY A 125 -8.18 30.59 10.81
CA GLY A 125 -9.34 29.79 11.23
C GLY A 125 -10.66 30.18 10.54
N ARG A 126 -10.75 31.37 9.93
CA ARG A 126 -11.93 31.84 9.18
C ARG A 126 -11.87 31.43 7.71
N CYS A 127 -10.86 31.87 6.95
CA CYS A 127 -10.75 31.60 5.51
C CYS A 127 -9.89 30.37 5.13
N ALA A 128 -9.12 29.80 6.06
CA ALA A 128 -8.07 28.78 5.86
C ALA A 128 -6.98 29.16 4.84
N GLU A 129 -6.78 30.46 4.61
CA GLU A 129 -5.61 30.97 3.91
C GLU A 129 -4.32 30.70 4.71
N LYS A 130 -3.24 30.35 4.01
CA LYS A 130 -1.93 30.09 4.60
C LYS A 130 -1.23 31.41 4.93
N MET A 131 -0.99 31.65 6.22
CA MET A 131 -0.25 32.78 6.74
C MET A 131 1.20 32.33 7.03
N PRO A 132 2.21 32.80 6.27
CA PRO A 132 3.59 32.36 6.46
C PRO A 132 4.21 32.94 7.74
N ARG A 133 5.38 32.39 8.12
CA ARG A 133 6.19 32.92 9.23
C ARG A 133 6.55 34.38 8.97
N GLY A 134 6.38 35.23 9.99
CA GLY A 134 6.68 36.66 9.94
C GLY A 134 5.48 37.53 9.59
N THR A 135 4.37 36.95 9.09
CA THR A 135 3.10 37.66 8.86
C THR A 135 2.49 38.09 10.19
N GLU A 136 1.88 39.26 10.18
CA GLU A 136 1.03 39.77 11.25
C GLU A 136 -0.39 39.18 11.13
N ALA A 137 -0.87 38.61 12.23
CA ALA A 137 -2.14 37.91 12.33
C ALA A 137 -2.75 38.19 13.71
N HIS A 138 -3.98 37.74 13.93
CA HIS A 138 -4.70 37.99 15.16
C HIS A 138 -5.01 36.69 15.88
N LEU A 139 -4.59 36.57 17.14
CA LEU A 139 -4.93 35.47 18.03
C LEU A 139 -6.33 35.71 18.60
N ALA A 140 -7.22 34.73 18.44
CA ALA A 140 -8.53 34.73 19.08
C ALA A 140 -8.40 34.54 20.61
N VAL A 141 -8.96 35.48 21.37
CA VAL A 141 -9.06 35.41 22.84
C VAL A 141 -10.37 34.73 23.20
N MET A 142 -10.29 33.53 23.74
CA MET A 142 -11.43 32.66 24.04
C MET A 142 -11.86 32.78 25.52
N PRO A 143 -13.15 32.53 25.86
CA PRO A 143 -13.65 32.53 27.24
C PRO A 143 -12.99 31.44 28.12
N THR A 144 -12.69 30.28 27.53
CA THR A 144 -12.21 29.09 28.23
C THR A 144 -10.71 28.91 27.99
N MET A 145 -9.93 28.68 29.05
CA MET A 145 -8.47 28.54 28.95
C MET A 145 -8.02 27.31 28.14
N ASP A 146 -8.82 26.25 28.12
CA ASP A 146 -8.58 25.02 27.34
C ASP A 146 -9.07 25.11 25.88
N ALA A 147 -9.58 26.26 25.44
CA ALA A 147 -10.05 26.44 24.07
C ALA A 147 -8.89 26.41 23.05
N PRO A 148 -9.14 25.94 21.81
CA PRO A 148 -8.11 25.92 20.78
C PRO A 148 -7.60 27.33 20.44
N ARG A 149 -6.28 27.49 20.32
CA ARG A 149 -5.66 28.75 19.91
C ARG A 149 -5.80 28.93 18.39
N LEU A 150 -6.70 29.82 17.98
CA LEU A 150 -7.01 30.08 16.57
C LEU A 150 -6.41 31.42 16.13
N PHE A 151 -5.77 31.43 14.96
CA PHE A 151 -5.21 32.64 14.33
C PHE A 151 -6.09 33.10 13.17
N VAL A 152 -6.17 34.40 12.94
CA VAL A 152 -7.02 35.02 11.92
C VAL A 152 -6.21 36.06 11.13
N CYS A 153 -6.27 36.06 9.80
CA CYS A 153 -5.62 37.08 8.98
C CYS A 153 -6.31 38.44 9.14
N SER A 154 -5.60 39.55 8.88
CA SER A 154 -6.14 40.91 9.02
C SER A 154 -7.47 41.12 8.30
N ALA A 155 -7.62 40.64 7.06
CA ALA A 155 -8.85 40.70 6.27
C ALA A 155 -10.02 39.83 6.79
N CYS A 156 -9.83 39.07 7.88
CA CYS A 156 -10.84 38.20 8.48
C CYS A 156 -11.23 38.60 9.91
N VAL A 157 -10.60 39.62 10.50
CA VAL A 157 -11.02 40.25 11.76
C VAL A 157 -12.20 41.19 11.45
N PRO A 158 -13.21 41.35 12.34
CA PRO A 158 -14.15 42.46 12.23
C PRO A 158 -13.38 43.78 12.30
N GLN A 159 -13.52 44.63 11.28
CA GLN A 159 -13.07 46.02 11.37
C GLN A 159 -14.14 46.83 12.10
N GLU A 160 -13.76 47.97 12.67
CA GLU A 160 -14.73 48.96 13.14
C GLU A 160 -15.37 49.61 11.90
N ASP A 161 -16.70 49.54 11.78
CA ASP A 161 -17.42 50.23 10.72
C ASP A 161 -17.35 51.75 11.01
N GLU A 162 -16.66 52.52 10.17
CA GLU A 162 -16.50 53.99 10.32
C GLU A 162 -17.78 54.77 9.97
N GLU A 163 -18.96 54.30 10.42
CA GLU A 163 -20.21 55.06 10.41
C GLU A 163 -20.39 55.83 11.73
N GLY A 164 -19.45 56.74 12.01
CA GLY A 164 -19.34 57.50 13.26
C GLY A 164 -19.17 59.02 13.09
N GLU A 165 -19.48 59.58 11.91
CA GLU A 165 -19.42 61.01 11.63
C GLU A 165 -20.55 61.77 12.37
N THR A 166 -20.26 62.28 13.57
CA THR A 166 -21.19 63.12 14.36
C THR A 166 -21.48 64.46 13.68
N PRO A 167 -22.71 64.98 13.81
CA PRO A 167 -22.87 66.13 14.72
C PRO A 167 -24.09 66.06 15.65
#